data_AF-B6YW78-F1
#
_entry.id   AF-B6YW78-F1
#
_cell.length_a   1.000
_cell.length_b   1.000
_cell.length_c   1.000
_cell.angle_alpha   90.00
_cell.angle_beta   90.00
_cell.angle_gamma   90.00
#
_symmetry.space_group_name_H-M   'P 1'
#
loop_
_entity.id
_entity.type
_entity.pdbx_description
1 polymer ?
#
loop_
_entity_poly.entity_id
_entity_poly.type
_entity_poly.pdbx_seq_one_letter_code
_entity_poly.pdbx_strand_id
1 'polypeptide(L)'
;MKKRLPASRVYIKDIIDGYYVKSEGDFEPNYLITKDARKVYRVKVVATVVREPVISDDETYGKLQIDDGTGTIWVLGFRDDTRFIRLVKKGDLVQIIGKVAEWRDDKQILVEGISKVNPNMWILHRFETLKEKVEHAKKAQIAFEIYDKYGITAKAKVIAKNKGVSEDLLLTIDELYTIMLEHRNLEEELFEEEVPEVEEKTEENPELEKAKKAVLDLLKEKQKALSHKFIIKKLSKEFDEELIEEAITQLLAEGEIYEPEIGYYEPL
;
A
#
# COMPACT_ATOMS: atom_id res chain seq x y z
N MET A 1 -3.04 18.97 -30.99
CA MET A 1 -2.45 17.61 -31.13
C MET A 1 -1.75 17.27 -29.82
N LYS A 2 -2.08 16.15 -29.16
CA LYS A 2 -1.52 15.82 -27.84
C LYS A 2 0.00 15.58 -27.97
N LYS A 3 0.82 16.28 -27.16
CA LYS A 3 2.29 16.21 -27.24
C LYS A 3 2.77 14.78 -26.97
N ARG A 4 3.52 14.18 -27.88
CA ARG A 4 4.06 12.82 -27.70
C ARG A 4 5.32 12.88 -26.84
N LEU A 5 5.21 12.45 -25.58
CA LEU A 5 6.34 12.37 -24.64
C LEU A 5 7.16 11.07 -24.82
N PRO A 6 8.46 11.05 -24.49
CA PRO A 6 9.27 9.84 -24.64
C PRO A 6 8.83 8.72 -23.70
N ALA A 7 9.13 7.47 -24.07
CA ALA A 7 8.96 6.32 -23.18
C ALA A 7 10.18 6.17 -22.27
N SER A 8 9.95 6.03 -20.97
CA SER A 8 11.00 5.77 -19.97
C SER A 8 11.11 4.29 -19.70
N ARG A 9 12.34 3.78 -19.58
CA ARG A 9 12.57 2.42 -19.10
C ARG A 9 12.32 2.36 -17.60
N VAL A 10 11.50 1.41 -17.19
CA VAL A 10 11.10 1.22 -15.80
C VAL A 10 10.99 -0.28 -15.49
N TYR A 11 11.18 -0.64 -14.24
CA TYR A 11 10.77 -1.94 -13.74
C TYR A 11 9.26 -1.97 -13.51
N ILE A 12 8.63 -3.14 -13.63
CA ILE A 12 7.21 -3.30 -13.33
C ILE A 12 6.94 -2.92 -11.87
N LYS A 13 7.83 -3.28 -10.95
CA LYS A 13 7.72 -2.87 -9.55
C LYS A 13 7.63 -1.36 -9.36
N ASP A 14 8.37 -0.57 -10.15
CA ASP A 14 8.31 0.89 -10.07
C ASP A 14 6.95 1.43 -10.53
N ILE A 15 6.24 0.69 -11.39
CA ILE A 15 4.87 1.00 -11.79
C ILE A 15 3.90 0.68 -10.65
N ILE A 16 3.98 -0.54 -10.10
CA ILE A 16 3.09 -1.02 -9.03
C ILE A 16 3.19 -0.13 -7.80
N ASP A 17 4.43 0.17 -7.38
CA ASP A 17 4.73 0.94 -6.17
C ASP A 17 4.57 2.47 -6.36
N GLY A 18 4.40 2.94 -7.58
CA GLY A 18 4.26 4.37 -7.87
C GLY A 18 2.87 4.89 -7.55
N TYR A 19 2.68 6.19 -7.75
CA TYR A 19 1.42 6.90 -7.61
C TYR A 19 0.97 7.39 -8.98
N TYR A 20 -0.23 7.00 -9.39
CA TYR A 20 -0.78 7.41 -10.67
C TYR A 20 -1.46 8.77 -10.53
N VAL A 21 -1.15 9.69 -11.44
CA VAL A 21 -1.71 11.04 -11.45
C VAL A 21 -2.49 11.24 -12.74
N LYS A 22 -3.80 11.47 -12.58
CA LYS A 22 -4.70 11.84 -13.68
C LYS A 22 -4.69 13.35 -13.81
N SER A 23 -4.21 13.86 -14.95
CA SER A 23 -4.21 15.29 -15.20
C SER A 23 -5.63 15.80 -15.47
N GLU A 24 -5.97 16.98 -14.95
CA GLU A 24 -7.30 17.59 -15.10
C GLU A 24 -7.55 18.16 -16.49
N GLY A 25 -6.50 18.55 -17.22
CA GLY A 25 -6.61 19.12 -18.55
C GLY A 25 -6.79 18.07 -19.65
N ASP A 26 -7.75 18.28 -20.56
CA ASP A 26 -8.01 17.41 -21.73
C ASP A 26 -6.75 17.10 -22.57
N PHE A 27 -5.81 18.05 -22.61
CA PHE A 27 -4.59 17.96 -23.39
C PHE A 27 -3.36 17.50 -22.59
N GLU A 28 -3.46 17.43 -21.26
CA GLU A 28 -2.35 17.00 -20.43
C GLU A 28 -2.26 15.46 -20.38
N PRO A 29 -1.04 14.90 -20.46
CA PRO A 29 -0.86 13.47 -20.35
C PRO A 29 -0.81 13.08 -18.87
N ASN A 30 -1.62 12.09 -18.50
CA ASN A 30 -1.47 11.39 -17.22
C ASN A 30 -0.06 10.81 -17.08
N TYR A 31 0.40 10.66 -15.84
CA TYR A 31 1.72 10.14 -15.54
C TYR A 31 1.70 9.33 -14.25
N LEU A 32 2.80 8.63 -14.03
CA LEU A 32 3.11 7.95 -12.79
C LEU A 32 4.25 8.72 -12.11
N ILE A 33 4.13 8.97 -10.80
CA ILE A 33 5.25 9.37 -9.95
C ILE A 33 5.76 8.14 -9.22
N THR A 34 7.02 7.81 -9.42
CA THR A 34 7.70 6.73 -8.67
C THR A 34 8.09 7.19 -7.26
N LYS A 35 8.36 6.25 -6.35
CA LYS A 35 8.77 6.56 -4.96
C LYS A 35 10.02 7.44 -4.85
N ASP A 36 10.89 7.44 -5.86
CA ASP A 36 12.07 8.31 -5.94
C ASP A 36 11.78 9.63 -6.70
N ALA A 37 10.52 10.05 -6.78
CA ALA A 37 10.06 11.30 -7.40
C ALA A 37 10.43 11.43 -8.89
N ARG A 38 10.43 10.33 -9.65
CA ARG A 38 10.54 10.37 -11.12
C ARG A 38 9.14 10.39 -11.74
N LYS A 39 8.84 11.41 -12.56
CA LYS A 39 7.65 11.45 -13.44
C LYS A 39 7.83 10.56 -14.68
N VAL A 40 6.85 9.70 -14.93
CA VAL A 40 6.84 8.73 -16.03
C VAL A 40 5.52 8.81 -16.79
N TYR A 41 5.56 9.38 -18.00
CA TYR A 41 4.37 9.56 -18.85
C TYR A 41 4.05 8.37 -19.75
N ARG A 42 5.06 7.56 -20.04
CA ARG A 42 4.98 6.39 -20.91
C ARG A 42 6.07 5.42 -20.49
N VAL A 43 5.70 4.16 -20.38
CA VAL A 43 6.59 3.09 -19.93
C VAL A 43 7.13 2.33 -21.12
N LYS A 44 8.38 1.90 -21.00
CA LYS A 44 9.01 0.90 -21.84
C LYS A 44 9.47 -0.23 -20.92
N VAL A 45 8.92 -1.41 -21.11
CA VAL A 45 9.21 -2.59 -20.29
C VAL A 45 9.64 -3.72 -21.20
N VAL A 46 10.64 -4.50 -20.80
CA VAL A 46 10.87 -5.84 -21.37
C VAL A 46 10.43 -6.84 -20.32
N ALA A 47 9.60 -7.82 -20.70
CA ALA A 47 8.97 -8.78 -19.79
C ALA A 47 8.61 -10.08 -20.53
N THR A 48 8.41 -11.16 -19.78
CA THR A 48 7.89 -12.43 -20.31
C THR A 48 6.38 -12.47 -20.18
N VAL A 49 5.69 -12.93 -21.22
CA VAL A 49 4.24 -13.17 -21.19
C VAL A 49 3.96 -14.43 -20.36
N VAL A 50 3.30 -14.30 -19.21
CA VAL A 50 3.12 -15.39 -18.25
C VAL A 50 1.76 -16.10 -18.34
N ARG A 51 0.76 -15.46 -18.95
CA ARG A 51 -0.58 -16.04 -19.22
C ARG A 51 -0.88 -16.08 -20.70
N GLU A 52 -1.83 -16.93 -21.08
CA GLU A 52 -2.34 -16.91 -22.45
C GLU A 52 -3.04 -15.58 -22.71
N PRO A 53 -2.70 -14.84 -23.78
CA PRO A 53 -3.40 -13.62 -24.15
C PRO A 53 -4.88 -13.91 -24.44
N VAL A 54 -5.75 -13.04 -23.96
CA VAL A 54 -7.21 -13.16 -24.14
C VAL A 54 -7.69 -11.95 -24.92
N ILE A 55 -8.55 -12.18 -25.90
CA ILE A 55 -9.19 -11.13 -26.70
C ILE A 55 -10.70 -11.42 -26.70
N SER A 56 -11.51 -10.38 -26.60
CA SER A 56 -12.96 -10.48 -26.67
C SER A 56 -13.42 -10.88 -28.07
N ASP A 57 -14.60 -11.51 -28.16
CA ASP A 57 -15.16 -11.99 -29.43
C ASP A 57 -15.42 -10.85 -30.43
N ASP A 58 -15.75 -9.66 -29.92
CA ASP A 58 -15.96 -8.44 -30.71
C ASP A 58 -14.65 -7.69 -31.04
N GLU A 59 -13.50 -8.23 -30.62
CA GLU A 59 -12.15 -7.68 -30.82
C GLU A 59 -11.92 -6.26 -30.25
N THR A 60 -12.82 -5.76 -29.40
CA THR A 60 -12.71 -4.42 -28.82
C THR A 60 -11.81 -4.36 -27.59
N TYR A 61 -11.53 -5.51 -26.98
CA TYR A 61 -10.74 -5.63 -25.76
C TYR A 61 -9.78 -6.81 -25.83
N GLY A 62 -8.55 -6.59 -25.39
CA GLY A 62 -7.55 -7.64 -25.26
C GLY A 62 -6.71 -7.42 -24.01
N LYS A 63 -6.31 -8.52 -23.36
CA LYS A 63 -5.44 -8.49 -22.19
C LYS A 63 -4.40 -9.59 -22.23
N LEU A 64 -3.24 -9.27 -21.67
CA LEU A 64 -2.21 -10.24 -21.36
C LEU A 64 -1.54 -9.86 -20.03
N GLN A 65 -0.89 -10.82 -19.41
CA GLN A 65 -0.14 -10.60 -18.17
C GLN A 65 1.34 -10.80 -18.45
N ILE A 66 2.17 -9.85 -18.01
CA ILE A 66 3.62 -9.90 -18.14
C ILE A 66 4.30 -9.91 -16.77
N ASP A 67 5.48 -10.50 -16.73
CA ASP A 67 6.35 -10.53 -15.55
C ASP A 67 7.78 -10.16 -15.94
N ASP A 68 8.40 -9.24 -15.18
CA ASP A 68 9.77 -8.80 -15.41
C ASP A 68 10.80 -9.27 -14.35
N GLY A 69 10.39 -10.15 -13.44
CA GLY A 69 11.12 -10.59 -12.27
C GLY A 69 11.14 -9.59 -11.11
N THR A 70 10.58 -8.38 -11.29
CA THR A 70 10.36 -7.41 -10.20
C THR A 70 8.90 -7.32 -9.79
N GLY A 71 7.99 -7.67 -10.70
CA GLY A 71 6.57 -7.77 -10.45
C GLY A 71 5.84 -8.27 -11.69
N THR A 72 4.53 -8.43 -11.53
CA THR A 72 3.63 -8.87 -12.59
C THR A 72 2.57 -7.79 -12.83
N ILE A 73 2.25 -7.46 -14.08
CA ILE A 73 1.25 -6.43 -14.41
C ILE A 73 0.38 -6.81 -15.60
N TRP A 74 -0.85 -6.32 -15.59
CA TRP A 74 -1.78 -6.46 -16.72
C TRP A 74 -1.48 -5.44 -17.81
N VAL A 75 -1.49 -5.91 -19.05
CA VAL A 75 -1.37 -5.11 -20.25
C VAL A 75 -2.67 -5.21 -21.03
N LEU A 76 -3.30 -4.08 -21.29
CA LEU A 76 -4.58 -3.98 -21.98
C LEU A 76 -4.42 -3.32 -23.33
N GLY A 77 -5.08 -3.88 -24.34
CA GLY A 77 -5.30 -3.25 -25.65
C GLY A 77 -6.79 -3.02 -25.86
N PHE A 78 -7.15 -1.84 -26.36
CA PHE A 78 -8.52 -1.49 -26.69
C PHE A 78 -8.64 -1.20 -28.19
N ARG A 79 -9.75 -1.62 -28.80
CA ARG A 79 -10.07 -1.42 -30.23
C ARG A 79 -8.88 -1.82 -31.11
N ASP A 80 -8.32 -0.90 -31.88
CA ASP A 80 -7.20 -1.16 -32.79
C ASP A 80 -5.95 -1.69 -32.07
N ASP A 81 -5.77 -1.40 -30.77
CA ASP A 81 -4.61 -1.87 -30.00
C ASP A 81 -4.70 -3.36 -29.62
N THR A 82 -5.87 -4.01 -29.76
CA THR A 82 -5.99 -5.47 -29.57
C THR A 82 -5.13 -6.25 -30.57
N ARG A 83 -4.81 -5.66 -31.72
CA ARG A 83 -3.88 -6.24 -32.69
C ARG A 83 -2.51 -6.55 -32.09
N PHE A 84 -2.05 -5.78 -31.10
CA PHE A 84 -0.78 -6.01 -30.42
C PHE A 84 -0.83 -7.30 -29.59
N ILE A 85 -1.94 -7.53 -28.90
CA ILE A 85 -2.16 -8.71 -28.06
C ILE A 85 -2.11 -10.00 -28.91
N ARG A 86 -2.57 -9.96 -30.17
CA ARG A 86 -2.53 -11.10 -31.12
C ARG A 86 -1.12 -11.52 -31.53
N LEU A 87 -0.14 -10.63 -31.42
CA LEU A 87 1.22 -10.88 -31.93
C LEU A 87 2.04 -11.77 -31.01
N VAL A 88 1.55 -12.04 -29.80
CA VAL A 88 2.33 -12.69 -28.74
C VAL A 88 1.58 -13.88 -28.17
N LYS A 89 2.31 -14.80 -27.55
CA LYS A 89 1.79 -15.99 -26.89
C LYS A 89 2.45 -16.16 -25.52
N LYS A 90 1.88 -17.02 -24.68
CA LYS A 90 2.50 -17.38 -23.41
C LYS A 90 3.94 -17.89 -23.63
N GLY A 91 4.86 -17.39 -22.81
CA GLY A 91 6.29 -17.70 -22.85
C GLY A 91 7.12 -16.78 -23.76
N ASP A 92 6.50 -15.91 -24.56
CA ASP A 92 7.26 -14.96 -25.38
C ASP A 92 7.95 -13.90 -24.49
N LEU A 93 9.20 -13.57 -24.83
CA LEU A 93 9.90 -12.41 -24.31
C LEU A 93 9.59 -11.20 -25.19
N VAL A 94 9.03 -10.15 -24.60
CA VAL A 94 8.46 -9.02 -25.34
C VAL A 94 8.97 -7.69 -24.80
N GLN A 95 9.13 -6.71 -25.70
CA GLN A 95 9.28 -5.31 -25.36
C GLN A 95 7.94 -4.62 -25.58
N ILE A 96 7.46 -3.91 -24.56
CA ILE A 96 6.18 -3.23 -24.54
C ILE A 96 6.41 -1.74 -24.33
N ILE A 97 5.69 -0.93 -25.10
CA ILE A 97 5.56 0.51 -24.88
C ILE A 97 4.08 0.79 -24.63
N GLY A 98 3.79 1.55 -23.57
CA GLY A 98 2.42 1.87 -23.22
C GLY A 98 2.30 3.01 -22.24
N LYS A 99 1.06 3.42 -21.97
CA LYS A 99 0.73 4.38 -20.92
C LYS A 99 0.30 3.62 -19.66
N VAL A 100 0.64 4.14 -18.49
CA VAL A 100 0.05 3.62 -17.25
C VAL A 100 -1.39 4.14 -17.17
N ALA A 101 -2.29 3.28 -16.74
CA ALA A 101 -3.64 3.62 -16.32
C ALA A 101 -3.91 2.95 -14.97
N GLU A 102 -4.83 3.51 -14.20
CA GLU A 102 -5.25 2.96 -12.93
C GLU A 102 -6.77 2.86 -12.91
N TRP A 103 -7.26 1.74 -12.39
CA TRP A 103 -8.68 1.48 -12.22
C TRP A 103 -8.90 0.77 -10.89
N ARG A 104 -9.60 1.42 -9.95
CA ARG A 104 -9.82 0.89 -8.59
C ARG A 104 -8.51 0.43 -7.95
N ASP A 105 -7.52 1.32 -7.96
CA ASP A 105 -6.17 1.11 -7.40
C ASP A 105 -5.30 0.05 -8.11
N ASP A 106 -5.84 -0.66 -9.10
CA ASP A 106 -5.09 -1.58 -9.94
C ASP A 106 -4.45 -0.84 -11.13
N LYS A 107 -3.11 -0.77 -11.10
CA LYS A 107 -2.31 -0.20 -12.19
C LYS A 107 -2.10 -1.18 -13.34
N GLN A 108 -2.26 -0.66 -14.54
CA GLN A 108 -2.28 -1.43 -15.78
C GLN A 108 -1.54 -0.67 -16.87
N ILE A 109 -1.02 -1.38 -17.87
CA ILE A 109 -0.37 -0.77 -19.03
C ILE A 109 -1.34 -0.79 -20.22
N LEU A 110 -1.72 0.38 -20.72
CA LEU A 110 -2.40 0.52 -22.00
C LEU A 110 -1.36 0.43 -23.12
N VAL A 111 -1.38 -0.66 -23.88
CA VAL A 111 -0.37 -0.94 -24.91
C VAL A 111 -0.51 0.02 -26.09
N GLU A 112 0.62 0.60 -26.50
CA GLU A 112 0.73 1.37 -27.74
C GLU A 112 1.67 0.70 -28.76
N GLY A 113 2.42 -0.31 -28.32
CA GLY A 113 3.25 -1.15 -29.17
C GLY A 113 3.86 -2.33 -28.41
N ILE A 114 3.96 -3.47 -29.09
CA ILE A 114 4.59 -4.69 -28.58
C ILE A 114 5.44 -5.33 -29.68
N SER A 115 6.60 -5.87 -29.30
CA SER A 115 7.42 -6.68 -30.20
C SER A 115 8.10 -7.81 -29.44
N LYS A 116 8.18 -8.99 -30.05
CA LYS A 116 9.03 -10.08 -29.54
C LYS A 116 10.49 -9.65 -29.64
N VAL A 117 11.29 -10.01 -28.64
CA VAL A 117 12.70 -9.62 -28.58
C VAL A 117 13.60 -10.79 -28.24
N ASN A 118 14.86 -10.70 -28.68
CA ASN A 118 15.90 -11.64 -28.30
C ASN A 118 16.24 -11.50 -26.81
N PRO A 119 16.63 -12.58 -26.09
CA PRO A 119 17.10 -12.52 -24.70
C PRO A 119 18.15 -11.44 -24.40
N ASN A 120 19.01 -11.06 -25.34
CA ASN A 120 19.98 -9.97 -25.12
C ASN A 120 19.30 -8.62 -24.82
N MET A 121 18.09 -8.38 -25.35
CA MET A 121 17.32 -7.18 -25.05
C MET A 121 16.88 -7.11 -23.58
N TRP A 122 16.71 -8.26 -22.93
CA TRP A 122 16.45 -8.33 -21.48
C TRP A 122 17.58 -7.71 -20.68
N ILE A 123 18.81 -8.16 -20.98
CA ILE A 123 20.03 -7.75 -20.28
C ILE A 123 20.25 -6.26 -20.52
N LEU A 124 20.14 -5.81 -21.77
CA LEU A 124 20.27 -4.41 -22.13
C LEU A 124 19.25 -3.55 -21.40
N HIS A 125 17.98 -3.96 -21.40
CA HIS A 125 16.92 -3.23 -20.71
C HIS A 125 17.22 -3.08 -19.22
N ARG A 126 17.59 -4.17 -18.53
CA ARG A 126 17.93 -4.12 -17.09
C ARG A 126 19.12 -3.22 -16.80
N PHE A 127 20.16 -3.28 -17.64
CA PHE A 127 21.33 -2.41 -17.49
C PHE A 127 20.96 -0.93 -17.66
N GLU A 128 20.24 -0.58 -18.72
CA GLU A 128 19.82 0.80 -18.99
C GLU A 128 18.87 1.32 -17.91
N THR A 129 17.88 0.53 -17.50
CA THR A 129 16.96 0.87 -16.40
C THR A 129 17.71 1.11 -15.10
N LEU A 130 18.64 0.22 -14.72
CA LEU A 130 19.42 0.37 -13.50
C LEU A 130 20.32 1.60 -13.55
N LYS A 131 20.99 1.84 -14.68
CA LYS A 131 21.86 3.01 -14.88
C LYS A 131 21.07 4.31 -14.71
N GLU A 132 19.94 4.44 -15.41
CA GLU A 132 19.06 5.61 -15.30
C GLU A 132 18.57 5.80 -13.85
N LYS A 133 18.20 4.70 -13.17
CA LYS A 133 17.73 4.74 -11.79
C LYS A 133 18.80 5.20 -10.81
N VAL A 134 20.04 4.73 -10.94
CA VAL A 134 21.16 5.17 -10.09
C VAL A 134 21.49 6.64 -10.32
N GLU A 135 21.47 7.11 -11.57
CA GLU A 135 21.69 8.52 -11.89
C GLU A 135 20.58 9.42 -11.35
N HIS A 136 19.33 8.98 -11.44
CA HIS A 136 18.17 9.69 -10.89
C HIS A 136 18.20 9.70 -9.36
N ALA A 137 18.43 8.56 -8.70
CA ALA A 137 18.43 8.43 -7.25
C ALA A 137 19.41 9.39 -6.56
N LYS A 138 20.60 9.61 -7.14
CA LYS A 138 21.57 10.60 -6.63
C LYS A 138 21.02 12.02 -6.64
N LYS A 139 20.31 12.40 -7.71
CA LYS A 139 19.69 13.72 -7.84
C LYS A 139 18.47 13.85 -6.94
N ALA A 140 17.65 12.80 -6.88
CA ALA A 140 16.47 12.73 -6.01
C ALA A 140 16.88 12.88 -4.54
N GLN A 141 17.91 12.19 -4.08
CA GLN A 141 18.41 12.32 -2.70
C GLN A 141 18.77 13.77 -2.35
N ILE A 142 19.54 14.45 -3.22
CA ILE A 142 19.88 15.86 -3.01
C ILE A 142 18.63 16.74 -3.04
N ALA A 143 17.65 16.43 -3.91
CA ALA A 143 16.42 17.18 -4.03
C ALA A 143 15.54 17.04 -2.78
N PHE A 144 15.41 15.82 -2.22
CA PHE A 144 14.71 15.57 -0.95
C PHE A 144 15.37 16.36 0.19
N GLU A 145 16.69 16.30 0.35
CA GLU A 145 17.39 17.08 1.39
C GLU A 145 17.15 18.59 1.29
N ILE A 146 17.05 19.12 0.06
CA ILE A 146 16.75 20.54 -0.17
C ILE A 146 15.29 20.83 0.19
N TYR A 147 14.37 19.99 -0.26
CA TYR A 147 12.94 20.13 -0.02
C TYR A 147 12.62 20.05 1.48
N ASP A 148 13.14 19.04 2.20
CA ASP A 148 12.88 18.85 3.63
C ASP A 148 13.37 20.05 4.47
N LYS A 149 14.44 20.72 4.02
CA LYS A 149 15.03 21.85 4.73
C LYS A 149 14.41 23.20 4.38
N TYR A 150 13.94 23.38 3.15
CA TYR A 150 13.58 24.69 2.61
C TYR A 150 12.23 24.75 1.88
N GLY A 151 11.54 23.63 1.71
CA GLY A 151 10.34 23.47 0.91
C GLY A 151 10.49 23.98 -0.53
N ILE A 152 9.39 24.42 -1.13
CA ILE A 152 9.40 25.14 -2.42
C ILE A 152 9.60 26.63 -2.18
N THR A 153 10.84 27.05 -1.92
CA THR A 153 11.22 28.47 -1.82
C THR A 153 12.11 28.90 -2.98
N ALA A 154 12.17 30.20 -3.25
CA ALA A 154 13.12 30.76 -4.24
C ALA A 154 14.58 30.38 -3.90
N LYS A 155 14.90 30.31 -2.61
CA LYS A 155 16.20 29.84 -2.11
C LYS A 155 16.45 28.37 -2.46
N ALA A 156 15.46 27.49 -2.23
CA ALA A 156 15.55 26.07 -2.58
C ALA A 156 15.84 25.87 -4.08
N LYS A 157 15.13 26.61 -4.95
CA LYS A 157 15.32 26.57 -6.41
C LYS A 157 16.74 26.96 -6.83
N VAL A 158 17.29 28.03 -6.26
CA VAL A 158 18.67 28.45 -6.52
C VAL A 158 19.68 27.40 -6.05
N ILE A 159 19.49 26.82 -4.87
CA ILE A 159 20.37 25.77 -4.33
C ILE A 159 20.31 24.51 -5.21
N ALA A 160 19.11 24.08 -5.63
CA ALA A 160 18.92 22.93 -6.50
C ALA A 160 19.65 23.12 -7.83
N LYS A 161 19.47 24.28 -8.48
CA LYS A 161 20.17 24.61 -9.73
C LYS A 161 21.69 24.56 -9.57
N ASN A 162 22.23 25.12 -8.49
CA ASN A 162 23.67 25.09 -8.20
C ASN A 162 24.21 23.67 -7.93
N LYS A 163 23.37 22.76 -7.41
CA LYS A 163 23.71 21.35 -7.20
C LYS A 163 23.38 20.44 -8.40
N GLY A 164 22.96 20.99 -9.54
CA GLY A 164 22.62 20.21 -10.74
C GLY A 164 21.29 19.46 -10.68
N VAL A 165 20.38 19.89 -9.79
CA VAL A 165 19.02 19.38 -9.63
C VAL A 165 18.04 20.31 -10.35
N SER A 166 17.07 19.74 -11.07
CA SER A 166 16.03 20.53 -11.75
C SER A 166 14.99 21.07 -10.75
N GLU A 167 14.47 22.26 -11.02
CA GLU A 167 13.35 22.82 -10.24
C GLU A 167 12.10 21.95 -10.32
N ASP A 168 11.87 21.31 -11.47
CA ASP A 168 10.79 20.35 -11.70
C ASP A 168 10.83 19.14 -10.75
N LEU A 169 12.03 18.72 -10.32
CA LEU A 169 12.18 17.62 -9.37
C LEU A 169 11.69 18.02 -7.97
N LEU A 170 11.92 19.27 -7.55
CA LEU A 170 11.39 19.77 -6.28
C LEU A 170 9.86 19.84 -6.30
N LEU A 171 9.27 20.28 -7.42
CA LEU A 171 7.81 20.30 -7.59
C LEU A 171 7.23 18.88 -7.59
N THR A 172 7.93 17.92 -8.20
CA THR A 172 7.51 16.51 -8.20
C THR A 172 7.54 15.90 -6.80
N ILE A 173 8.51 16.28 -5.96
CA ILE A 173 8.60 15.82 -4.57
C ILE A 173 7.44 16.36 -3.73
N ASP A 174 7.10 17.63 -3.91
CA ASP A 174 5.95 18.26 -3.23
C ASP A 174 4.64 17.55 -3.56
N GLU A 175 4.42 17.30 -4.85
CA GLU A 175 3.26 16.55 -5.36
C GLU A 175 3.25 15.12 -4.81
N LEU A 176 4.39 14.43 -4.81
CA LEU A 176 4.54 13.09 -4.24
C LEU A 176 4.14 13.06 -2.76
N TYR A 177 4.64 13.99 -1.95
CA TYR A 177 4.30 14.05 -0.53
C TYR A 177 2.84 14.38 -0.30
N THR A 178 2.24 15.23 -1.13
CA THR A 178 0.81 15.52 -1.06
C THR A 178 -0.01 14.25 -1.27
N ILE A 179 0.28 13.50 -2.33
CA ILE A 179 -0.39 12.23 -2.62
C ILE A 179 -0.15 11.20 -1.51
N MET A 180 1.07 11.12 -0.97
CA MET A 180 1.37 10.19 0.12
C MET A 180 0.60 10.51 1.40
N LEU A 181 0.37 11.79 1.70
CA LEU A 181 -0.46 12.22 2.83
C LEU A 181 -1.93 11.90 2.59
N GLU A 182 -2.45 12.16 1.38
CA GLU A 182 -3.82 11.79 1.01
C GLU A 182 -4.07 10.29 1.11
N HIS A 183 -3.16 9.47 0.60
CA HIS A 183 -3.25 8.00 0.72
C HIS A 183 -3.20 7.54 2.17
N ARG A 184 -2.33 8.13 3.01
CA ARG A 184 -2.28 7.78 4.44
C ARG A 184 -3.59 8.14 5.13
N ASN A 185 -4.14 9.32 4.87
CA ASN A 185 -5.39 9.74 5.48
C ASN A 185 -6.55 8.84 5.02
N LEU A 186 -6.60 8.47 3.74
CA LEU A 186 -7.60 7.52 3.23
C LEU A 186 -7.44 6.14 3.85
N GLU A 187 -6.21 5.66 4.04
CA GLU A 187 -5.94 4.42 4.77
C GLU A 187 -6.43 4.54 6.22
N GLU A 188 -6.08 5.62 6.93
CA GLU A 188 -6.53 5.88 8.30
C GLU A 188 -8.06 5.95 8.38
N GLU A 189 -8.74 6.63 7.46
CA GLU A 189 -10.21 6.69 7.35
C GLU A 189 -10.81 5.30 7.07
N LEU A 190 -10.25 4.53 6.13
CA LEU A 190 -10.71 3.15 5.88
C LEU A 190 -10.49 2.27 7.11
N PHE A 191 -9.36 2.42 7.81
CA PHE A 191 -9.11 1.70 9.04
C PHE A 191 -10.13 2.09 10.12
N GLU A 192 -10.46 3.37 10.27
CA GLU A 192 -11.51 3.84 11.18
C GLU A 192 -12.91 3.33 10.79
N GLU A 193 -13.23 3.26 9.50
CA GLU A 193 -14.51 2.69 8.99
C GLU A 193 -14.57 1.15 9.08
N GLU A 194 -13.44 0.46 8.88
CA GLU A 194 -13.30 -0.99 9.00
C GLU A 194 -13.18 -1.44 10.46
N VAL A 195 -12.89 -0.54 11.40
CA VAL A 195 -13.17 -0.80 12.81
C VAL A 195 -14.69 -0.63 12.95
N PRO A 196 -15.49 -1.71 13.03
CA PRO A 196 -16.89 -1.55 13.35
C PRO A 196 -16.99 -0.75 14.64
N GLU A 197 -17.95 0.17 14.73
CA GLU A 197 -18.47 0.58 16.03
C GLU A 197 -18.80 -0.73 16.75
N VAL A 198 -17.93 -1.12 17.68
CA VAL A 198 -18.20 -2.23 18.58
C VAL A 198 -19.30 -1.70 19.49
N GLU A 199 -20.54 -1.79 19.02
CA GLU A 199 -21.61 -2.21 19.93
C GLU A 199 -21.10 -3.54 20.49
N GLU A 200 -20.62 -3.51 21.75
CA GLU A 200 -20.25 -4.68 22.53
C GLU A 200 -21.40 -5.68 22.51
N LYS A 201 -21.41 -6.55 21.49
CA LYS A 201 -22.07 -7.84 21.57
C LYS A 201 -20.99 -8.79 22.04
N THR A 202 -20.86 -8.85 23.36
CA THR A 202 -20.27 -9.97 24.07
C THR A 202 -20.78 -11.26 23.43
N GLU A 203 -19.89 -11.98 22.74
CA GLU A 203 -20.10 -13.42 22.57
C GLU A 203 -20.07 -14.01 23.98
N GLU A 204 -21.26 -14.23 24.56
CA GLU A 204 -21.42 -14.78 25.90
C GLU A 204 -20.76 -16.15 25.96
N ASN A 205 -19.52 -16.21 26.46
CA ASN A 205 -18.98 -17.45 26.99
C ASN A 205 -19.74 -17.73 28.31
N PRO A 206 -20.65 -18.72 28.37
CA PRO A 206 -21.49 -18.94 29.55
C PRO A 206 -20.70 -19.37 30.78
N GLU A 207 -19.44 -19.79 30.62
CA GLU A 207 -18.53 -20.09 31.73
C GLU A 207 -17.87 -18.82 32.29
N LEU A 208 -17.59 -17.83 31.44
CA LEU A 208 -16.99 -16.56 31.84
C LEU A 208 -17.97 -15.71 32.67
N GLU A 209 -19.23 -15.66 32.28
CA GLU A 209 -20.28 -14.98 33.06
C GLU A 209 -20.52 -15.63 34.43
N LYS A 210 -20.34 -16.94 34.55
CA LYS A 210 -20.38 -17.64 35.84
C LYS A 210 -19.16 -17.30 36.69
N ALA A 211 -17.98 -17.23 36.08
CA ALA A 211 -16.75 -16.85 36.77
C ALA A 211 -16.82 -15.41 37.29
N LYS A 212 -17.31 -14.45 36.48
CA LYS A 212 -17.54 -13.06 36.90
C LYS A 212 -18.44 -12.98 38.13
N LYS A 213 -19.60 -13.65 38.11
CA LYS A 213 -20.53 -13.70 39.25
C LYS A 213 -19.87 -14.30 40.50
N ALA A 214 -19.13 -15.39 40.35
CA ALA A 214 -18.44 -16.02 41.47
C ALA A 214 -17.35 -15.11 42.09
N VAL A 215 -16.62 -14.35 41.28
CA VAL A 215 -15.64 -13.35 41.74
C VAL A 215 -16.33 -12.23 42.51
N LEU A 216 -17.42 -11.67 41.98
CA LEU A 216 -18.19 -10.60 42.64
C LEU A 216 -18.81 -11.05 43.95
N ASP A 217 -19.44 -12.23 43.97
CA ASP A 217 -20.06 -12.78 45.17
C ASP A 217 -19.00 -13.01 46.27
N LEU A 218 -17.83 -13.50 45.88
CA LEU A 218 -16.72 -13.70 46.80
C LEU A 218 -16.22 -12.38 47.41
N LEU A 219 -16.13 -11.33 46.59
CA LEU A 219 -15.70 -10.00 47.01
C LEU A 219 -16.75 -9.33 47.91
N LYS A 220 -18.04 -9.44 47.57
CA LYS A 220 -19.16 -8.90 48.36
C LYS A 220 -19.34 -9.61 49.71
N GLU A 221 -19.15 -10.93 49.76
CA GLU A 221 -19.26 -11.71 51.01
C GLU A 221 -18.22 -11.27 52.05
N LYS A 222 -17.01 -10.91 51.61
CA LYS A 222 -15.89 -10.58 52.51
C LYS A 222 -15.82 -9.12 52.94
N GLN A 223 -16.54 -8.21 52.26
CA GLN A 223 -16.60 -6.76 52.55
C GLN A 223 -15.23 -6.13 52.81
N LYS A 224 -14.19 -6.65 52.15
CA LYS A 224 -12.79 -6.22 52.26
C LYS A 224 -12.07 -6.54 50.97
N ALA A 225 -11.07 -5.73 50.63
CA ALA A 225 -10.16 -6.01 49.52
C ALA A 225 -9.49 -7.40 49.66
N LEU A 226 -9.66 -8.24 48.64
CA LEU A 226 -9.08 -9.58 48.57
C LEU A 226 -7.90 -9.60 47.60
N SER A 227 -6.81 -10.24 47.99
CA SER A 227 -5.64 -10.37 47.11
C SER A 227 -5.95 -11.27 45.91
N HIS A 228 -5.36 -10.96 44.75
CA HIS A 228 -5.38 -11.76 43.52
C HIS A 228 -5.16 -13.25 43.77
N LYS A 229 -4.10 -13.58 44.52
CA LYS A 229 -3.74 -14.97 44.88
C LYS A 229 -4.82 -15.69 45.69
N PHE A 230 -5.58 -14.96 46.51
CA PHE A 230 -6.65 -15.54 47.31
C PHE A 230 -7.88 -15.87 46.45
N ILE A 231 -8.21 -14.98 45.51
CA ILE A 231 -9.33 -15.17 44.58
C ILE A 231 -9.09 -16.40 43.70
N ILE A 232 -7.91 -16.49 43.06
CA ILE A 232 -7.51 -17.66 42.26
C ILE A 232 -7.54 -18.94 43.10
N LYS A 233 -6.95 -18.93 44.30
CA LYS A 233 -6.90 -20.13 45.15
C LYS A 233 -8.29 -20.62 45.60
N LYS A 234 -9.27 -19.73 45.76
CA LYS A 234 -10.61 -20.11 46.21
C LYS A 234 -11.50 -20.57 45.04
N LEU A 235 -11.33 -19.96 43.87
CA LEU A 235 -12.13 -20.23 42.68
C LEU A 235 -11.52 -21.29 41.75
N SER A 236 -10.24 -21.63 41.89
CA SER A 236 -9.55 -22.72 41.16
C SER A 236 -10.14 -24.12 41.35
N LYS A 237 -11.09 -24.28 42.28
CA LYS A 237 -11.85 -25.53 42.43
C LYS A 237 -12.97 -25.66 41.40
N GLU A 238 -13.45 -24.54 40.86
CA GLU A 238 -14.63 -24.46 39.98
C GLU A 238 -14.29 -23.91 38.59
N PHE A 239 -13.24 -23.09 38.46
CA PHE A 239 -12.82 -22.46 37.22
C PHE A 239 -11.31 -22.58 37.00
N ASP A 240 -10.89 -22.52 35.74
CA ASP A 240 -9.46 -22.48 35.40
C ASP A 240 -8.84 -21.13 35.78
N GLU A 241 -7.54 -21.11 36.08
CA GLU A 241 -6.85 -19.90 36.51
C GLU A 241 -6.91 -18.80 35.45
N GLU A 242 -6.72 -19.16 34.17
CA GLU A 242 -6.82 -18.23 33.03
C GLU A 242 -8.21 -17.58 32.94
N LEU A 243 -9.26 -18.35 33.20
CA LEU A 243 -10.65 -17.90 33.12
C LEU A 243 -11.01 -16.97 34.30
N ILE A 244 -10.39 -17.17 35.47
CA ILE A 244 -10.52 -16.27 36.62
C ILE A 244 -9.79 -14.95 36.37
N GLU A 245 -8.59 -14.98 35.77
CA GLU A 245 -7.84 -13.78 35.41
C GLU A 245 -8.57 -12.95 34.35
N GLU A 246 -9.16 -13.61 33.36
CA GLU A 246 -10.01 -12.96 32.34
C GLU A 246 -11.25 -12.31 32.98
N ALA A 247 -11.92 -13.00 33.90
CA ALA A 247 -13.08 -12.46 34.62
C ALA A 247 -12.72 -11.22 35.47
N ILE A 248 -11.59 -11.23 36.19
CA ILE A 248 -11.13 -10.08 36.98
C ILE A 248 -10.84 -8.89 36.05
N THR A 249 -10.18 -9.15 34.91
CA THR A 249 -9.82 -8.10 33.94
C THR A 249 -11.05 -7.45 33.33
N GLN A 250 -12.06 -8.24 32.96
CA GLN A 250 -13.31 -7.71 32.44
C GLN A 250 -14.11 -6.95 33.51
N LEU A 251 -14.18 -7.43 34.74
CA LEU A 251 -14.88 -6.72 35.82
C LEU A 251 -14.22 -5.38 36.19
N LEU A 252 -12.89 -5.27 36.05
CA LEU A 252 -12.17 -3.99 36.17
C LEU A 252 -12.51 -3.05 35.01
N ALA A 253 -12.58 -3.57 33.78
CA ALA A 253 -12.94 -2.78 32.60
C ALA A 253 -14.40 -2.30 32.65
N GLU A 254 -15.31 -3.15 33.10
CA GLU A 254 -16.74 -2.87 33.32
C GLU A 254 -16.99 -1.94 34.52
N GLY A 255 -15.97 -1.76 35.38
CA GLY A 255 -16.06 -0.90 36.56
C GLY A 255 -16.96 -1.50 37.66
N GLU A 256 -17.09 -2.82 37.74
CA GLU A 256 -17.82 -3.49 38.83
C GLU A 256 -16.92 -3.74 40.06
N ILE A 257 -15.60 -3.82 39.83
CA ILE A 257 -14.59 -3.94 40.88
C ILE A 257 -13.49 -2.90 40.65
N TYR A 258 -12.74 -2.58 41.70
CA TYR A 258 -11.59 -1.70 41.63
C TYR A 258 -10.40 -2.28 42.40
N GLU A 259 -9.20 -1.78 42.08
CA GLU A 259 -7.94 -2.22 42.69
C GLU A 259 -7.40 -1.13 43.64
N PRO A 260 -7.78 -1.14 44.94
CA PRO A 260 -7.29 -0.16 45.91
C PRO A 260 -5.78 -0.23 46.15
N GLU A 261 -5.22 -1.44 46.13
CA GLU A 261 -3.79 -1.70 46.23
C GLU A 261 -3.39 -2.71 45.16
N ILE A 262 -2.19 -2.60 44.61
CA ILE A 262 -1.69 -3.49 43.54
C ILE A 262 -1.81 -4.95 43.99
N GLY A 263 -2.60 -5.72 43.24
CA GLY A 263 -2.91 -7.12 43.49
C GLY A 263 -4.03 -7.36 44.50
N TYR A 264 -4.83 -6.35 44.87
CA TYR A 264 -5.99 -6.47 45.76
C TYR A 264 -7.23 -5.85 45.12
N TYR A 265 -8.33 -6.58 45.11
CA TYR A 265 -9.58 -6.15 44.47
C TYR A 265 -10.70 -6.02 45.48
N GLU A 266 -11.55 -5.03 45.29
CA GLU A 266 -12.75 -4.76 46.10
C GLU A 266 -13.90 -4.41 45.15
N PRO A 267 -15.17 -4.79 45.46
CA PRO A 267 -16.28 -4.40 44.60
C PRO A 267 -16.56 -2.90 44.78
N LEU A 268 -16.98 -2.24 43.71
CA LEU A 268 -17.45 -0.86 43.74
C LEU A 268 -18.80 -0.74 44.47
#